data_AF-A0A2M9MAE7-F1
#
_entry.id   AF-A0A2M9MAE7-F1
#
_cell.length_a   1.000
_cell.length_b   1.000
_cell.length_c   1.000
_cell.angle_alpha   90.00
_cell.angle_beta   90.00
_cell.angle_gamma   90.00
#
_symmetry.space_group_name_H-M   'P 1'
#
loop_
_entity.id
_entity.type
_entity.pdbx_description
1 polymer ?
#
loop_
_entity_poly.entity_id
_entity_poly.type
_entity_poly.pdbx_seq_one_letter_code
_entity_poly.pdbx_strand_id
1 'polypeptide(L)'
;MPQPDDPNRPEPPVRPADPAGLIDELTRSGARLDATLSALGDAEVRAPSRLPGWTRGQVLAHVARGAEAYTWLLAVARNGVEPGPGAGSEALARAVAEAAARPADALAAELRSCSAGSAAGPRTPRSW
;
A
#
# COMPACT_ATOMS: atom_id res chain seq x y z
N MET A 1 -15.40 19.27 -44.91
CA MET A 1 -15.76 19.66 -43.53
C MET A 1 -15.41 18.48 -42.64
N PRO A 2 -14.46 18.57 -41.69
CA PRO A 2 -14.14 17.46 -40.81
C PRO A 2 -15.36 17.13 -39.94
N GLN A 3 -15.67 15.84 -39.81
CA GLN A 3 -16.74 15.36 -38.94
C GLN A 3 -16.38 15.66 -37.47
N PRO A 4 -17.32 16.13 -36.63
CA PRO A 4 -17.08 16.28 -35.21
C PRO A 4 -16.78 14.91 -34.58
N ASP A 5 -15.81 14.88 -33.66
CA ASP A 5 -15.48 13.67 -32.91
C ASP A 5 -16.71 13.14 -32.18
N ASP A 6 -17.01 11.85 -32.36
CA ASP A 6 -18.12 11.17 -31.71
C ASP A 6 -17.83 11.04 -30.19
N PRO A 7 -18.58 11.73 -29.32
CA PRO A 7 -18.35 11.72 -27.87
C PRO A 7 -18.69 10.37 -27.24
N ASN A 8 -19.28 9.44 -27.99
CA ASN A 8 -19.68 8.12 -27.53
C ASN A 8 -18.83 6.99 -28.14
N ARG A 9 -17.69 7.33 -28.77
CA ARG A 9 -16.73 6.32 -29.24
C ARG A 9 -16.26 5.53 -28.02
N PRO A 10 -16.47 4.19 -27.97
CA PRO A 10 -15.97 3.39 -26.87
C PRO A 10 -14.44 3.53 -26.81
N GLU A 11 -13.94 3.95 -25.65
CA GLU A 11 -12.51 3.93 -25.35
C GLU A 11 -11.97 2.54 -25.71
N PRO A 12 -10.83 2.44 -26.39
CA PRO A 12 -10.23 1.14 -26.67
C PRO A 12 -10.05 0.39 -25.34
N PRO A 13 -10.32 -0.92 -25.30
CA PRO A 13 -10.18 -1.68 -24.07
C PRO A 13 -8.76 -1.49 -23.54
N VAL A 14 -8.64 -1.02 -22.30
CA VAL A 14 -7.36 -0.99 -21.58
C VAL A 14 -6.81 -2.40 -21.68
N ARG A 15 -5.70 -2.58 -22.41
CA ARG A 15 -5.09 -3.90 -22.53
C ARG A 15 -4.78 -4.37 -21.11
N PRO A 16 -5.25 -5.56 -20.69
CA PRO A 16 -4.92 -6.05 -19.37
C PRO A 16 -3.41 -6.12 -19.29
N ALA A 17 -2.85 -5.51 -18.24
CA ALA A 17 -1.45 -5.63 -17.95
C ALA A 17 -1.08 -7.12 -17.82
N ASP A 18 0.12 -7.50 -18.26
CA ASP A 18 0.65 -8.84 -18.03
C ASP A 18 0.72 -9.10 -16.51
N PRO A 19 -0.16 -9.95 -15.94
CA PRO A 19 -0.22 -10.11 -14.50
C PRO A 19 1.06 -10.71 -13.93
N ALA A 20 1.72 -11.60 -14.67
CA ALA A 20 2.98 -12.20 -14.26
C ALA A 20 4.09 -11.14 -14.19
N GLY A 21 4.23 -10.33 -15.24
CA GLY A 21 5.18 -9.21 -15.25
C GLY A 21 4.94 -8.18 -14.14
N LEU A 22 3.68 -7.89 -13.80
CA LEU A 22 3.34 -7.00 -12.68
C LEU A 22 3.71 -7.60 -11.32
N ILE A 23 3.46 -8.90 -11.11
CA ILE A 23 3.82 -9.60 -9.86
C ILE A 23 5.34 -9.62 -9.69
N ASP A 24 6.09 -9.86 -10.76
CA ASP A 24 7.56 -9.83 -10.76
C ASP A 24 8.08 -8.43 -10.39
N GLU A 25 7.51 -7.37 -10.96
CA GLU A 25 7.94 -6.00 -10.61
C GLU A 25 7.56 -5.62 -9.18
N LEU A 26 6.38 -6.03 -8.70
CA LEU A 26 5.99 -5.84 -7.30
C LEU A 26 6.99 -6.53 -6.35
N THR A 27 7.40 -7.75 -6.68
CA THR A 27 8.37 -8.53 -5.89
C THR A 27 9.73 -7.83 -5.87
N ARG A 28 10.24 -7.38 -7.03
CA ARG A 28 11.49 -6.61 -7.11
C ARG A 28 11.41 -5.29 -6.36
N SER A 29 10.29 -4.58 -6.46
CA SER A 29 10.06 -3.32 -5.73
C SER A 29 10.03 -3.54 -4.22
N GLY A 30 9.36 -4.59 -3.75
CA GLY A 30 9.35 -5.00 -2.34
C GLY A 30 10.76 -5.30 -1.81
N ALA A 31 11.58 -6.01 -2.58
CA ALA A 31 12.97 -6.30 -2.19
C ALA A 31 13.83 -5.03 -2.08
N ARG A 32 13.70 -4.07 -3.01
CA ARG A 32 14.40 -2.77 -2.94
C ARG A 32 13.97 -1.96 -1.71
N LEU A 33 12.68 -2.01 -1.40
CA LEU A 33 12.13 -1.33 -0.23
C LEU A 33 12.66 -1.94 1.08
N ASP A 34 12.68 -3.27 1.19
CA ASP A 34 13.21 -3.96 2.38
C ASP A 34 14.73 -3.73 2.57
N ALA A 35 15.49 -3.71 1.48
CA ALA A 35 16.91 -3.35 1.53
C ALA A 35 17.12 -1.91 2.04
N THR A 36 16.27 -0.97 1.60
CA THR A 36 16.30 0.43 2.08
C THR A 36 15.93 0.51 3.56
N LEU A 37 14.90 -0.20 4.00
CA LEU A 37 14.47 -0.26 5.39
C LEU A 37 15.57 -0.78 6.32
N SER A 38 16.31 -1.79 5.87
CA SER A 38 17.38 -2.42 6.66
C SER A 38 18.55 -1.47 6.93
N ALA A 39 18.67 -0.39 6.16
CA ALA A 39 19.69 0.64 6.36
C ALA A 39 19.20 1.82 7.22
N LEU A 40 17.90 1.93 7.52
CA LEU A 40 17.34 3.06 8.25
C LEU A 40 17.38 2.86 9.76
N GLY A 41 17.98 3.81 10.47
CA GLY A 41 17.88 3.96 11.91
C GLY A 41 16.74 4.88 12.35
N ASP A 42 16.49 4.87 13.66
CA ASP A 42 15.45 5.67 14.34
C ASP A 42 15.52 7.18 14.05
N ALA A 43 16.73 7.73 13.92
CA ALA A 43 16.90 9.15 13.58
C ALA A 43 16.45 9.46 12.14
N GLU A 44 16.69 8.53 11.21
CA GLU A 44 16.39 8.72 9.79
C GLU A 44 14.89 8.60 9.50
N VAL A 45 14.20 7.68 10.18
CA VAL A 45 12.74 7.56 10.08
C VAL A 45 12.03 8.79 10.63
N ARG A 46 12.60 9.48 11.64
CA ARG A 46 12.07 10.75 12.16
C ARG A 46 12.38 11.96 11.29
N ALA A 47 13.40 11.88 10.44
CA ALA A 47 13.78 13.00 9.59
C ALA A 47 12.77 13.22 8.44
N PRO A 48 12.70 14.46 7.91
CA PRO A 48 11.79 14.79 6.81
C PRO A 48 12.02 13.90 5.58
N SER A 49 10.91 13.53 4.94
CA SER A 49 10.89 12.87 3.63
C SER A 49 10.92 13.91 2.50
N ARG A 50 10.83 13.43 1.25
CA ARG A 50 10.64 14.30 0.07
C ARG A 50 9.19 14.77 -0.10
N LEU A 51 8.24 14.17 0.63
CA LEU A 51 6.86 14.64 0.65
C LEU A 51 6.74 15.79 1.67
N PRO A 52 6.21 16.95 1.26
CA PRO A 52 6.06 18.10 2.16
C PRO A 52 5.31 17.76 3.43
N GLY A 53 5.89 18.07 4.58
CA GLY A 53 5.27 17.85 5.90
C GLY A 53 5.29 16.40 6.41
N TRP A 54 5.89 15.47 5.66
CA TRP A 54 5.94 14.05 6.05
C TRP A 54 7.34 13.62 6.45
N THR A 55 7.48 12.88 7.55
CA THR A 55 8.68 12.14 7.90
C THR A 55 8.80 10.86 7.07
N ARG A 56 10.00 10.28 7.00
CA ARG A 56 10.17 8.96 6.35
C ARG A 56 9.32 7.89 7.03
N GLY A 57 9.19 7.93 8.37
CA GLY A 57 8.33 7.04 9.14
C GLY A 57 6.85 7.12 8.73
N GLN A 58 6.33 8.33 8.46
CA GLN A 58 4.96 8.51 7.94
C GLN A 58 4.79 7.90 6.55
N VAL A 59 5.79 8.04 5.68
CA VAL A 59 5.77 7.39 4.36
C VAL A 59 5.73 5.87 4.50
N LEU A 60 6.59 5.30 5.34
CA LEU A 60 6.65 3.85 5.56
C LEU A 60 5.34 3.31 6.15
N ALA A 61 4.79 3.99 7.15
CA ALA A 61 3.50 3.65 7.72
C ALA A 61 2.41 3.65 6.63
N HIS A 62 2.32 4.72 5.83
CA HIS A 62 1.33 4.80 4.76
C HIS A 62 1.45 3.68 3.73
N VAL A 63 2.67 3.30 3.32
CA VAL A 63 2.89 2.17 2.40
C VAL A 63 2.40 0.86 3.02
N ALA A 64 2.67 0.62 4.31
CA ALA A 64 2.16 -0.58 5.00
C ALA A 64 0.62 -0.60 5.01
N ARG A 65 -0.03 0.52 5.35
CA ARG A 65 -1.50 0.64 5.33
C ARG A 65 -2.08 0.42 3.93
N GLY A 66 -1.43 0.94 2.90
CA GLY A 66 -1.82 0.68 1.51
C GLY A 66 -1.70 -0.79 1.11
N ALA A 67 -0.60 -1.46 1.49
CA ALA A 67 -0.40 -2.88 1.22
C ALA A 67 -1.45 -3.77 1.91
N GLU A 68 -1.84 -3.43 3.15
CA GLU A 68 -2.93 -4.12 3.84
C GLU A 68 -4.28 -3.92 3.15
N ALA A 69 -4.60 -2.70 2.73
CA ALA A 69 -5.84 -2.40 2.00
C ALA A 69 -5.93 -3.19 0.68
N TYR A 70 -4.83 -3.28 -0.08
CA TYR A 70 -4.80 -4.08 -1.31
C TYR A 70 -4.93 -5.58 -1.03
N THR A 71 -4.30 -6.09 0.04
CA THR A 71 -4.45 -7.49 0.46
C THR A 71 -5.89 -7.80 0.84
N TRP A 72 -6.57 -6.87 1.53
CA TRP A 72 -8.00 -6.97 1.85
C TRP A 72 -8.85 -7.00 0.57
N LEU A 73 -8.62 -6.09 -0.38
CA LEU A 73 -9.34 -6.07 -1.67
C LEU A 73 -9.16 -7.39 -2.45
N LEU A 74 -7.94 -7.93 -2.49
CA LEU A 74 -7.67 -9.21 -3.14
C LEU A 74 -8.36 -10.38 -2.43
N ALA A 75 -8.46 -10.34 -1.09
CA ALA A 75 -9.21 -11.34 -0.33
C ALA A 75 -10.72 -11.26 -0.61
N VAL A 76 -11.28 -10.04 -0.70
CA VAL A 76 -12.68 -9.82 -1.11
C VAL A 76 -12.91 -10.36 -2.52
N ALA A 77 -12.07 -9.99 -3.48
CA ALA A 77 -12.18 -10.45 -4.86
C ALA A 77 -12.10 -11.97 -4.98
N ARG A 78 -11.28 -12.63 -4.15
CA ARG A 78 -11.12 -14.09 -4.14
C ARG A 78 -12.31 -14.82 -3.51
N ASN A 79 -12.87 -14.29 -2.42
CA ASN A 79 -13.83 -15.01 -1.58
C ASN A 79 -15.28 -14.53 -1.74
N GLY A 80 -15.51 -13.36 -2.36
CA GLY A 80 -16.83 -12.75 -2.53
C GLY A 80 -17.48 -12.24 -1.24
N VAL A 81 -16.76 -12.28 -0.11
CA VAL A 81 -17.24 -11.84 1.20
C VAL A 81 -16.52 -10.55 1.57
N GLU A 82 -17.27 -9.48 1.81
CA GLU A 82 -16.75 -8.21 2.31
C GLU A 82 -16.54 -8.27 3.84
N PRO A 83 -15.30 -8.15 4.35
CA PRO A 83 -15.02 -8.10 5.79
C PRO A 83 -15.41 -6.72 6.38
N GLY A 84 -16.70 -6.37 6.36
CA GLY A 84 -17.21 -5.12 6.91
C GLY A 84 -16.64 -3.83 6.28
N PRO A 85 -17.17 -2.65 6.66
CA PRO A 85 -16.73 -1.39 6.08
C PRO A 85 -15.28 -1.07 6.45
N GLY A 86 -14.48 -0.70 5.45
CA GLY A 86 -13.12 -0.22 5.64
C GLY A 86 -13.06 1.12 6.40
N ALA A 87 -11.90 1.43 6.96
CA ALA A 87 -11.65 2.68 7.66
C ALA A 87 -11.71 3.88 6.70
N GLY A 88 -12.35 4.97 7.14
CA GLY A 88 -12.37 6.23 6.39
C GLY A 88 -11.00 6.92 6.35
N SER A 89 -10.86 7.92 5.45
CA SER A 89 -9.61 8.67 5.24
C SER A 89 -9.00 9.26 6.52
N GLU A 90 -9.83 9.74 7.44
CA GLU A 90 -9.36 10.32 8.70
C GLU A 90 -8.77 9.26 9.65
N ALA A 91 -9.36 8.07 9.67
CA ALA A 91 -8.87 6.98 10.49
C ALA A 91 -7.54 6.43 9.96
N LEU A 92 -7.39 6.35 8.63
CA LEU A 92 -6.11 6.08 7.98
C LEU A 92 -5.04 7.12 8.35
N ALA A 93 -5.38 8.42 8.31
CA ALA A 93 -4.45 9.49 8.66
C ALA A 93 -3.95 9.37 10.11
N ARG A 94 -4.85 9.07 11.05
CA ARG A 94 -4.51 8.84 12.47
C ARG A 94 -3.63 7.61 12.64
N ALA A 95 -3.99 6.50 12.02
CA ALA A 95 -3.24 5.25 12.08
C ALA A 95 -1.82 5.42 11.52
N VAL A 96 -1.65 6.22 10.45
CA VAL A 96 -0.33 6.57 9.89
C VAL A 96 0.48 7.42 10.88
N ALA A 97 -0.14 8.42 11.51
CA ALA A 97 0.55 9.27 12.48
C ALA A 97 1.02 8.47 13.72
N GLU A 98 0.16 7.61 14.26
CA GLU A 98 0.50 6.73 15.39
C GLU A 98 1.60 5.74 15.01
N ALA A 99 1.48 5.10 13.85
CA ALA A 99 2.46 4.14 13.37
C ALA A 99 3.83 4.78 13.17
N ALA A 100 3.88 6.01 12.65
CA ALA A 100 5.12 6.74 12.36
C ALA A 100 5.94 7.12 13.60
N ALA A 101 5.34 7.10 14.79
CA ALA A 101 6.03 7.37 16.04
C ALA A 101 6.84 6.18 16.57
N ARG A 102 6.69 4.99 15.95
CA ARG A 102 7.36 3.76 16.38
C ARG A 102 8.83 3.71 15.93
N PRO A 103 9.65 2.88 16.59
CA PRO A 103 11.03 2.65 16.17
C PRO A 103 11.14 2.05 14.75
N ALA A 104 12.29 2.24 14.11
CA ALA A 104 12.52 1.87 12.71
C ALA A 104 12.37 0.37 12.47
N ASP A 105 12.81 -0.46 13.42
CA ASP A 105 12.69 -1.92 13.35
C ASP A 105 11.22 -2.38 13.37
N ALA A 106 10.37 -1.76 14.17
CA ALA A 106 8.94 -2.03 14.24
C ALA A 106 8.22 -1.63 12.94
N LEU A 107 8.58 -0.48 12.35
CA LEU A 107 8.07 -0.07 11.04
C LEU A 107 8.48 -1.04 9.93
N ALA A 108 9.74 -1.47 9.93
CA ALA A 108 10.26 -2.42 8.96
C ALA A 108 9.61 -3.81 9.11
N ALA A 109 9.41 -4.27 10.36
CA ALA A 109 8.75 -5.53 10.65
C ALA A 109 7.27 -5.53 10.22
N GLU A 110 6.54 -4.44 10.44
CA GLU A 110 5.17 -4.29 9.95
C GLU A 110 5.11 -4.38 8.42
N LEU A 111 5.97 -3.63 7.74
CA LEU A 111 5.97 -3.60 6.27
C LEU A 111 6.34 -4.97 5.67
N ARG A 112 7.30 -5.68 6.27
CA ARG A 112 7.63 -7.06 5.90
C ARG A 112 6.46 -8.02 6.14
N SER A 113 5.70 -7.84 7.22
CA SER A 113 4.54 -8.69 7.50
C SER A 113 3.41 -8.49 6.48
N CYS A 114 3.29 -7.28 5.93
CA CYS A 114 2.35 -6.95 4.86
C CYS A 114 2.79 -7.52 3.50
N SER A 115 4.09 -7.48 3.20
CA SER A 115 4.64 -7.95 1.91
C SER A 115 4.83 -9.46 1.85
N ALA A 116 5.06 -10.12 2.99
CA ALA A 116 5.30 -11.57 3.07
C ALA A 116 4.03 -12.42 2.82
N GLY A 117 2.89 -11.80 2.49
CA GLY A 117 1.65 -12.53 2.21
C GLY A 117 1.36 -13.53 3.32
N SER A 118 1.13 -13.03 4.54
CA SER A 118 0.88 -13.92 5.68
C SER A 118 -0.24 -14.89 5.32
N ALA A 119 0.08 -16.19 5.30
CA ALA A 119 -0.86 -17.30 5.35
C ALA A 119 -1.63 -17.37 6.71
N ALA A 120 -1.62 -16.27 7.46
CA ALA A 120 -2.58 -16.06 8.53
C ALA A 120 -3.91 -15.71 7.85
N GLY A 121 -4.96 -16.48 8.17
CA GLY A 121 -6.31 -16.22 7.70
C GLY A 121 -6.72 -14.75 7.88
N PRO A 122 -7.78 -14.30 7.19
CA PRO A 122 -8.13 -12.89 7.05
C PRO A 122 -7.99 -12.18 8.41
N ARG A 123 -6.95 -11.34 8.53
CA ARG A 123 -6.89 -10.40 9.64
C ARG A 123 -8.10 -9.52 9.40
N THR A 124 -9.11 -9.66 10.26
CA THR A 124 -10.19 -8.70 10.34
C THR A 124 -9.53 -7.33 10.35
N PRO A 125 -10.01 -6.36 9.54
CA PRO A 125 -9.62 -4.97 9.72
C PRO A 125 -9.93 -4.67 11.19
N ARG A 126 -8.91 -4.73 12.05
CA ARG A 126 -9.05 -4.12 13.37
C ARG A 126 -9.32 -2.66 13.04
N SER A 127 -10.26 -2.07 13.74
CA SER A 127 -10.55 -0.64 13.69
C SER A 127 -9.23 0.14 13.73
N TRP A 128 -8.77 0.59 12.57
CA TRP A 128 -7.65 1.50 12.38
C TRP A 128 -8.28 2.84 12.07
#